data_AF-A0A963WQL3-F1
#
_entry.id   AF-A0A963WQL3-F1
#
_cell.length_a   1.000
_cell.length_b   1.000
_cell.length_c   1.000
_cell.angle_alpha   90.00
_cell.angle_beta   90.00
_cell.angle_gamma   90.00
#
_symmetry.space_group_name_H-M   'P 1'
#
loop_
_entity.id
_entity.type
_entity.pdbx_description
1 polymer ?
#
loop_
_entity_poly.entity_id
_entity_poly.type
_entity_poly.pdbx_seq_one_letter_code
_entity_poly.pdbx_strand_id
1 'polypeptide(L)'
;MTLRVAVQMDPIETVNIAGDSSFALMLSAQARGHGVWHYDVSTLAYEDGRITAWARPLTVQRVEGAHFEWQGELAKIDLARDIDVILMRQDPPFH
;
A
#
# COMPACT_ATOMS: atom_id res chain seq x y z
N MET A 1 -16.80 7.54 -6.87
CA MET A 1 -16.55 7.33 -5.42
C MET A 1 -15.05 7.19 -5.23
N THR A 2 -14.49 7.82 -4.20
CA THR A 2 -13.06 7.71 -3.86
C THR A 2 -12.87 6.54 -2.90
N LEU A 3 -12.02 5.60 -3.28
CA LEU A 3 -11.67 4.44 -2.46
C LEU A 3 -10.35 4.68 -1.73
N ARG A 4 -10.18 4.03 -0.57
CA ARG A 4 -8.93 3.87 0.15
C ARG A 4 -8.40 2.47 -0.18
N VAL A 5 -7.34 2.43 -0.99
CA VAL A 5 -6.74 1.19 -1.49
C VAL A 5 -5.45 0.94 -0.72
N ALA A 6 -5.39 -0.15 0.03
CA ALA A 6 -4.15 -0.60 0.64
C ALA A 6 -3.47 -1.63 -0.25
N VAL A 7 -2.15 -1.49 -0.41
CA VAL A 7 -1.30 -2.47 -1.08
C VAL A 7 -0.39 -3.09 -0.04
N GLN A 8 -0.59 -4.39 0.19
CA GLN A 8 0.33 -5.20 0.98
C GLN A 8 1.45 -5.67 0.06
N MET A 9 2.66 -5.17 0.25
CA MET A 9 3.80 -5.55 -0.58
C MET A 9 5.12 -5.29 0.15
N ASP A 10 6.20 -5.82 -0.42
CA ASP A 10 7.56 -5.51 -0.02
C ASP A 10 7.85 -3.99 -0.09
N PRO A 11 8.95 -3.50 0.50
CA PRO A 11 9.23 -2.07 0.58
C PRO A 11 9.14 -1.33 -0.76
N ILE A 12 8.35 -0.24 -0.79
CA ILE A 12 8.13 0.57 -2.00
C ILE A 12 9.43 1.23 -2.48
N GLU A 13 10.39 1.41 -1.58
CA GLU A 13 11.72 1.94 -1.84
C GLU A 13 12.47 1.17 -2.93
N THR A 14 12.30 -0.16 -2.98
CA THR A 14 13.06 -1.07 -3.86
C THR A 14 12.28 -1.51 -5.10
N VAL A 15 11.09 -0.96 -5.34
CA VAL A 15 10.20 -1.40 -6.42
C VAL A 15 10.79 -1.11 -7.81
N ASN A 16 10.64 -2.05 -8.75
CA ASN A 16 10.97 -1.82 -10.15
C ASN A 16 9.83 -1.09 -10.87
N ILE A 17 9.88 0.24 -10.94
CA ILE A 17 8.80 1.07 -11.51
C ILE A 17 8.49 0.82 -13.00
N ALA A 18 9.39 0.15 -13.73
CA ALA A 18 9.20 -0.19 -15.14
C ALA A 18 8.42 -1.50 -15.32
N GLY A 19 8.63 -2.49 -14.46
CA GLY A 19 8.07 -3.84 -14.59
C GLY A 19 7.06 -4.24 -13.51
N ASP A 20 6.99 -3.49 -12.41
CA ASP A 20 6.17 -3.87 -11.27
C ASP A 20 4.68 -3.57 -11.51
N SER A 21 3.87 -4.62 -11.44
CA SER A 21 2.42 -4.51 -11.65
C SER A 21 1.69 -3.92 -10.43
N SER A 22 2.23 -4.06 -9.22
CA SER A 22 1.70 -3.43 -8.01
C SER A 22 1.82 -1.90 -8.11
N PHE A 23 2.98 -1.41 -8.57
CA PHE A 23 3.21 0.00 -8.87
C PHE A 23 2.27 0.53 -9.97
N ALA A 24 2.05 -0.26 -11.03
CA ALA A 24 1.09 0.08 -12.07
C ALA A 24 -0.35 0.21 -11.53
N LEU A 25 -0.74 -0.65 -10.59
CA LEU A 25 -2.05 -0.59 -9.93
C LEU A 25 -2.18 0.67 -9.05
N MET A 26 -1.14 1.04 -8.30
CA MET A 26 -1.11 2.26 -7.50
C MET A 26 -1.28 3.53 -8.36
N LEU A 27 -0.54 3.64 -9.47
CA LEU A 27 -0.69 4.73 -10.44
C LEU A 27 -2.13 4.79 -10.98
N SER A 28 -2.71 3.63 -11.29
CA SER A 28 -4.08 3.53 -11.80
C SER A 28 -5.12 3.93 -10.76
N ALA A 29 -4.90 3.60 -9.48
CA ALA A 29 -5.75 4.02 -8.37
C ALA A 29 -5.73 5.55 -8.20
N GLN A 30 -4.53 6.14 -8.18
CA GLN A 30 -4.36 7.60 -8.12
C GLN A 30 -5.01 8.32 -9.30
N ALA A 31 -4.84 7.81 -10.53
CA ALA A 31 -5.45 8.40 -11.73
C ALA A 31 -6.99 8.42 -11.66
N ARG A 32 -7.59 7.52 -10.88
CA ARG A 32 -9.04 7.49 -10.60
C ARG A 32 -9.45 8.29 -9.36
N GLY A 33 -8.52 9.02 -8.74
CA GLY A 33 -8.76 9.80 -7.54
C GLY A 33 -8.93 8.96 -6.27
N HIS A 34 -8.34 7.77 -6.22
CA HIS A 34 -8.32 6.91 -5.02
C HIS A 34 -7.08 7.20 -4.17
N GLY A 35 -7.24 7.11 -2.85
CA GLY A 35 -6.12 7.17 -1.92
C GLY A 35 -5.38 5.83 -1.90
N VAL A 36 -4.06 5.88 -1.82
CA VAL A 36 -3.20 4.68 -1.77
C VAL A 36 -2.51 4.62 -0.42
N TRP A 37 -2.51 3.43 0.17
CA TRP A 37 -1.81 3.07 1.39
C TRP A 37 -0.85 1.93 1.10
N HIS A 38 0.31 1.97 1.72
CA HIS A 38 1.29 0.88 1.71
C HIS A 38 1.41 0.30 3.12
N TYR A 39 1.51 -1.02 3.21
CA TYR A 39 1.92 -1.70 4.43
C TYR A 39 2.67 -2.98 4.12
N ASP A 40 3.57 -3.37 5.02
CA ASP A 40 4.30 -4.64 4.95
C ASP A 40 3.54 -5.75 5.70
N VAL A 41 3.62 -6.99 5.22
CA VAL A 41 2.94 -8.14 5.83
C VAL A 41 3.34 -8.37 7.29
N SER A 42 4.59 -8.08 7.66
CA SER A 42 5.13 -8.31 9.01
C SER A 42 4.46 -7.44 10.07
N THR A 43 3.78 -6.38 9.64
CA THR A 43 3.04 -5.48 10.52
C THR A 43 1.58 -5.90 10.73
N LEU A 44 1.11 -6.89 9.97
CA LEU A 44 -0.26 -7.40 10.07
C LEU A 44 -0.45 -8.11 11.40
N ALA A 45 -1.47 -7.71 12.15
CA ALA A 45 -1.81 -8.29 13.44
C ALA A 45 -3.31 -8.55 13.56
N TYR A 46 -3.66 -9.63 14.25
CA TYR A 46 -5.02 -9.90 14.70
C TYR A 46 -5.06 -9.78 16.22
N GLU A 47 -5.77 -8.78 16.72
CA GLU A 47 -5.84 -8.43 18.14
C GLU A 47 -7.29 -8.10 18.49
N ASP A 48 -7.85 -8.78 19.51
CA ASP A 48 -9.20 -8.51 20.04
C ASP A 48 -10.31 -8.43 18.97
N GLY A 49 -10.26 -9.31 17.97
CA GLY A 49 -11.26 -9.35 16.90
C GLY A 49 -11.04 -8.34 15.77
N ARG A 50 -9.92 -7.61 15.77
CA ARG A 50 -9.59 -6.61 14.74
C ARG A 50 -8.37 -7.02 13.95
N ILE A 51 -8.43 -6.80 12.64
CA ILE A 51 -7.30 -6.96 11.74
C ILE A 51 -6.66 -5.59 11.58
N THR A 52 -5.43 -5.44 12.04
CA THR A 52 -4.70 -4.17 12.02
C THR A 52 -3.36 -4.30 11.31
N ALA A 53 -2.84 -3.19 10.79
CA ALA A 53 -1.50 -3.11 10.23
C ALA A 53 -0.90 -1.72 10.47
N TRP A 54 0.43 -1.62 10.49
CA TRP A 54 1.10 -0.33 10.41
C TRP A 54 1.22 0.06 8.94
N ALA A 55 0.44 1.05 8.54
CA ALA A 55 0.33 1.49 7.17
C ALA A 55 0.65 2.98 7.03
N ARG A 56 1.05 3.38 5.84
CA ARG A 56 1.35 4.77 5.53
C ARG A 56 0.73 5.16 4.18
N PRO A 57 0.04 6.31 4.09
CA PRO A 57 -0.46 6.79 2.81
C PRO A 57 0.72 7.28 1.95
N LEU A 58 0.61 7.10 0.64
CA LEU A 58 1.63 7.52 -0.31
C LEU A 58 1.03 7.97 -1.64
N THR A 59 1.81 8.76 -2.36
CA THR A 59 1.65 8.97 -3.80
C THR A 59 2.81 8.34 -4.55
N VAL A 60 2.56 7.86 -5.76
CA VAL A 60 3.56 7.28 -6.68
C VAL A 60 3.60 8.00 -8.02
N GLN A 61 4.78 8.00 -8.64
CA GLN A 61 5.03 8.57 -9.97
C GLN A 61 6.15 7.83 -10.71
N ARG A 62 6.13 7.84 -12.05
CA ARG A 62 7.20 7.22 -12.85
C ARG A 62 8.43 8.12 -12.99
N VAL A 63 9.12 8.35 -11.87
CA VAL A 63 10.38 9.08 -11.82
C VAL A 63 11.37 8.25 -11.00
N GLU A 64 12.39 7.71 -11.65
CA GLU A 64 13.42 6.91 -10.96
C GLU A 64 14.12 7.74 -9.88
N GLY A 65 14.26 7.16 -8.68
CA GLY A 65 14.81 7.85 -7.50
C GLY A 65 13.85 8.82 -6.79
N ALA A 66 12.67 9.08 -7.35
CA ALA A 66 11.62 9.91 -6.75
C ALA A 66 10.23 9.30 -6.99
N HIS A 67 10.15 7.97 -7.04
CA HIS A 67 8.98 7.25 -7.55
C HIS A 67 7.81 7.18 -6.57
N PHE A 68 8.02 7.57 -5.32
CA PHE A 68 6.97 7.68 -4.32
C PHE A 68 7.25 8.83 -3.35
N GLU A 69 6.20 9.27 -2.68
CA GLU A 69 6.25 10.26 -1.60
C GLU A 69 5.25 9.86 -0.51
N TRP A 70 5.69 9.90 0.73
CA TRP A 70 4.84 9.61 1.89
C TRP A 70 3.89 10.78 2.19
N GLN A 71 2.61 10.50 2.30
CA GLN A 71 1.55 11.51 2.47
C GLN A 71 1.01 11.57 3.92
N GLY A 72 1.90 11.47 4.90
CA GLY A 72 1.54 11.44 6.31
C GLY A 72 2.51 10.60 7.14
N GLU A 73 2.13 10.27 8.37
CA GLU A 73 2.92 9.43 9.27
C GLU A 73 2.52 7.96 9.16
N LEU A 74 3.44 7.08 9.58
CA LEU A 74 3.15 5.66 9.75
C LEU A 74 2.15 5.52 10.91
N ALA A 75 1.02 4.86 10.69
CA ALA A 75 -0.03 4.71 11.68
C ALA A 75 -0.56 3.28 11.72
N LYS A 76 -0.96 2.83 12.92
CA LYS A 76 -1.71 1.59 13.08
C LYS A 76 -3.16 1.82 12.66
N ILE A 77 -3.62 1.12 11.62
CA ILE A 77 -4.97 1.24 11.07
C ILE A 77 -5.75 -0.07 11.25
N ASP A 78 -7.08 0.01 11.30
CA ASP A 78 -8.00 -1.13 11.24
C ASP A 78 -8.34 -1.41 9.78
N LEU A 79 -7.80 -2.50 9.22
CA LEU A 79 -7.94 -2.81 7.80
C LEU A 79 -9.39 -3.07 7.37
N ALA A 80 -10.28 -3.48 8.28
CA ALA A 80 -11.68 -3.73 7.97
C ALA A 80 -12.53 -2.45 7.96
N ARG A 81 -12.11 -1.41 8.68
CA ARG A 81 -12.85 -0.13 8.80
C ARG A 81 -12.24 0.98 7.96
N ASP A 82 -10.92 1.02 7.90
CA ASP A 82 -10.15 2.14 7.38
C ASP A 82 -9.80 1.99 5.90
N ILE A 83 -9.97 0.80 5.33
CA ILE A 83 -9.60 0.46 3.95
C ILE A 83 -10.79 -0.16 3.23
N ASP A 84 -10.99 0.21 1.96
CA ASP A 84 -12.10 -0.29 1.14
C ASP A 84 -11.67 -1.47 0.25
N VAL A 85 -10.40 -1.50 -0.17
CA VAL A 85 -9.81 -2.55 -1.01
C VAL A 85 -8.39 -2.85 -0.54
N ILE A 86 -8.07 -4.14 -0.37
CA ILE A 86 -6.71 -4.60 -0.09
C ILE A 86 -6.20 -5.39 -1.30
N LEU A 87 -5.05 -4.97 -1.84
CA LEU A 87 -4.31 -5.70 -2.85
C LEU A 87 -3.18 -6.47 -2.15
N MET A 88 -3.33 -7.78 -2.03
CA MET A 88 -2.27 -8.66 -1.50
C MET A 88 -1.25 -8.94 -2.61
N ARG A 89 -0.09 -8.31 -2.53
CA ARG A 89 0.90 -8.20 -3.60
C ARG A 89 2.34 -8.50 -3.15
N GLN A 90 2.50 -9.25 -2.06
CA GLN A 90 3.80 -9.74 -1.64
C GLN A 90 4.32 -10.80 -2.62
N ASP A 91 5.62 -10.73 -2.93
CA ASP A 91 6.26 -11.72 -3.78
C ASP A 91 6.58 -13.00 -2.97
N PRO A 92 6.46 -14.20 -3.58
CA PRO A 92 6.93 -15.44 -2.96
C PRO A 92 8.47 -15.48 -2.80
N PRO A 93 8.99 -16.28 -1.86
CA PRO A 93 8.27 -17.13 -0.91
C PRO A 93 7.67 -16.35 0.26
N PHE A 94 6.57 -16.86 0.81
CA PHE A 94 5.96 -16.32 2.02
C PHE A 94 6.64 -16.93 3.26
N HIS A 95 6.94 -16.11 4.26
CA HIS A 95 7.53 -16.52 5.54
C HIS A 95 6.47 -16.65 6.63
#